data_AF-A0A0S3T2Q6-F1
#
_entry.id   AF-A0A0S3T2Q6-F1
#
_cell.length_a   1.000
_cell.length_b   1.000
_cell.length_c   1.000
_cell.angle_alpha   90.00
_cell.angle_beta   90.00
_cell.angle_gamma   90.00
#
_symmetry.space_group_name_H-M   'P 1'
#
loop_
_entity.id
_entity.type
_entity.pdbx_description
1 polymer ?
#
loop_
_entity_poly.entity_id
_entity_poly.type
_entity_poly.pdbx_seq_one_letter_code
_entity_poly.pdbx_strand_id
1 'polypeptide(L)'
;MIPAPRKLSPLDRNLVKRAVKLSLDDLKANHSQDFLSSRALQIRSYAPDLAKTIAGLILSSSDLDFQGECFSLLGLQSQEVGTEIVESCIEERIVSVIEMNDKKPNNSQQVAPYLFEELENPVRESEFQENDFSPLDF
;
A
#
# COMPACT_ATOMS: atom_id res chain seq x y z
N MET A 1 -15.80 -20.14 -39.55
CA MET A 1 -16.99 -19.97 -38.66
C MET A 1 -16.48 -19.59 -37.29
N ILE A 2 -16.72 -18.36 -36.84
CA ILE A 2 -16.41 -17.94 -35.46
C ILE A 2 -17.64 -18.32 -34.60
N PRO A 3 -17.49 -19.04 -33.48
CA PRO A 3 -18.62 -19.41 -32.65
C PRO A 3 -19.28 -18.14 -32.08
N ALA A 4 -20.60 -18.05 -32.18
CA ALA A 4 -21.36 -16.95 -31.60
C ALA A 4 -21.11 -16.84 -30.08
N PRO A 5 -21.02 -15.63 -29.52
CA PRO A 5 -20.83 -15.45 -28.08
C PRO A 5 -22.00 -16.08 -27.32
N ARG A 6 -21.69 -17.03 -26.44
CA ARG A 6 -22.70 -17.69 -25.59
C ARG A 6 -23.27 -16.65 -24.65
N LYS A 7 -24.57 -16.36 -24.76
CA LYS A 7 -25.29 -15.53 -23.79
C LYS A 7 -25.33 -16.30 -22.45
N LEU A 8 -24.51 -15.86 -21.50
CA LEU A 8 -24.53 -16.36 -20.12
C LEU A 8 -25.84 -15.97 -19.45
N SER A 9 -26.41 -16.87 -18.66
CA SER A 9 -27.57 -16.52 -17.85
C SER A 9 -27.19 -15.43 -16.82
N PRO A 10 -28.13 -14.61 -16.34
CA PRO A 10 -27.85 -13.62 -15.30
C PRO A 10 -27.21 -14.24 -14.04
N LEU A 11 -27.59 -15.48 -13.70
CA LEU A 11 -27.01 -16.24 -12.60
C LEU A 11 -25.55 -16.60 -12.87
N ASP A 12 -25.22 -17.11 -14.06
CA ASP A 12 -23.84 -17.43 -14.43
C ASP A 12 -22.97 -16.17 -14.46
N ARG A 13 -23.51 -15.04 -14.93
CA ARG A 13 -22.82 -13.75 -14.93
C ARG A 13 -22.49 -13.29 -13.51
N ASN A 14 -23.41 -13.45 -12.57
CA ASN A 14 -23.18 -13.12 -11.16
C ASN A 14 -22.18 -14.06 -10.49
N LEU A 15 -22.21 -15.36 -10.84
CA LEU A 15 -21.24 -16.34 -10.35
C LEU A 15 -19.82 -15.99 -10.82
N VAL A 16 -19.67 -15.66 -12.11
CA VAL A 16 -18.40 -15.22 -12.69
C VAL A 16 -17.92 -13.92 -12.03
N LYS A 17 -18.80 -12.91 -11.86
CA LYS A 17 -18.44 -11.68 -11.15
C LYS A 17 -17.92 -11.96 -9.74
N ARG A 18 -18.57 -12.87 -8.99
CA ARG A 18 -18.15 -13.24 -7.64
C ARG A 18 -16.81 -13.97 -7.64
N ALA A 19 -16.61 -14.91 -8.56
CA ALA A 19 -15.33 -15.61 -8.70
C ALA A 19 -14.20 -14.63 -9.02
N VAL A 20 -14.40 -13.72 -9.98
CA VAL A 20 -13.43 -12.68 -10.33
C VAL A 20 -13.12 -11.78 -9.15
N LYS A 21 -14.15 -11.34 -8.40
CA LYS A 21 -13.94 -10.51 -7.20
C LYS A 21 -13.11 -11.25 -6.15
N LEU A 22 -13.46 -12.50 -5.83
CA LEU A 22 -12.71 -13.29 -4.87
C LEU A 22 -11.26 -13.51 -5.30
N SER A 23 -11.02 -13.81 -6.57
CA SER A 23 -9.65 -13.94 -7.10
C SER A 23 -8.88 -12.63 -7.06
N LEU A 24 -9.53 -11.48 -7.30
CA LEU A 24 -8.89 -10.17 -7.19
C LEU A 24 -8.57 -9.82 -5.73
N ASP A 25 -9.50 -10.09 -4.81
CA ASP A 25 -9.31 -9.86 -3.38
C ASP A 25 -8.16 -10.74 -2.84
N ASP A 26 -8.09 -12.01 -3.26
CA ASP A 26 -7.01 -12.93 -2.91
C ASP A 26 -5.66 -12.48 -3.49
N LEU A 27 -5.62 -12.06 -4.76
CA LEU A 27 -4.42 -11.52 -5.39
C LEU A 27 -3.92 -10.27 -4.64
N LYS A 28 -4.81 -9.36 -4.26
CA LYS A 28 -4.48 -8.16 -3.48
C LYS A 28 -3.95 -8.50 -2.09
N ALA A 29 -4.50 -9.51 -1.43
CA ALA A 29 -4.03 -9.95 -0.13
C ALA A 29 -2.61 -10.54 -0.21
N ASN A 30 -2.35 -11.36 -1.23
CA ASN A 30 -1.08 -12.07 -1.40
C ASN A 30 0.04 -11.20 -2.01
N HIS A 31 -0.30 -10.22 -2.85
CA HIS A 31 0.64 -9.32 -3.54
C HIS A 31 0.47 -7.87 -3.10
N SER A 32 0.24 -7.70 -1.82
CA SER A 32 -0.22 -6.43 -1.25
C SER A 32 0.77 -5.25 -1.39
N GLN A 33 2.04 -5.52 -1.67
CA GLN A 33 3.05 -4.49 -2.00
C GLN A 33 2.86 -3.92 -3.42
N ASP A 34 2.26 -4.69 -4.32
CA ASP A 34 2.01 -4.30 -5.72
C ASP A 34 0.73 -3.46 -5.88
N PHE A 35 -0.10 -3.40 -4.84
CA PHE A 35 -1.39 -2.69 -4.83
C PHE A 35 -1.43 -1.48 -3.89
N LEU A 36 -0.28 -0.91 -3.57
CA LEU A 36 -0.21 0.31 -2.77
C LEU A 36 -0.88 1.48 -3.49
N SER A 37 -1.56 2.34 -2.75
CA SER A 37 -2.09 3.59 -3.29
C SER A 37 -0.95 4.48 -3.81
N SER A 38 -1.25 5.36 -4.77
CA SER A 38 -0.30 6.36 -5.30
C SER A 38 0.35 7.16 -4.16
N ARG A 39 -0.46 7.51 -3.15
CA ARG A 39 -0.01 8.21 -1.95
C ARG A 39 0.96 7.38 -1.10
N ALA A 40 0.66 6.10 -0.87
CA ALA A 40 1.56 5.22 -0.14
C ALA A 40 2.89 5.04 -0.88
N LEU A 41 2.88 4.95 -2.22
CA LEU A 41 4.10 4.91 -3.04
C LEU A 41 4.91 6.22 -2.91
N GLN A 42 4.24 7.38 -2.95
CA GLN A 42 4.89 8.67 -2.79
C GLN A 42 5.55 8.79 -1.41
N ILE A 43 4.84 8.45 -0.32
CA ILE A 43 5.42 8.49 1.03
C ILE A 43 6.56 7.49 1.17
N ARG A 44 6.42 6.27 0.60
CA ARG A 44 7.46 5.24 0.61
C ARG A 44 8.75 5.70 -0.07
N SER A 45 8.65 6.55 -1.09
CA SER A 45 9.84 7.06 -1.81
C SER A 45 10.81 7.85 -0.91
N TYR A 46 10.34 8.42 0.20
CA TYR A 46 11.16 9.15 1.17
C TYR A 46 11.79 8.24 2.24
N ALA A 47 11.37 6.98 2.34
CA ALA A 47 11.84 6.06 3.38
C ALA A 47 13.37 5.89 3.40
N PRO A 48 14.08 5.76 2.27
CA PRO A 48 15.54 5.58 2.28
C PRO A 48 16.28 6.79 2.86
N ASP A 49 15.89 8.01 2.48
CA ASP A 49 16.55 9.23 2.95
C ASP A 49 16.24 9.51 4.43
N LEU A 50 15.01 9.20 4.84
CA LEU A 50 14.61 9.29 6.24
C LEU A 50 15.38 8.26 7.09
N ALA A 51 15.54 7.04 6.60
CA ALA A 51 16.30 5.99 7.27
C ALA A 51 17.77 6.38 7.46
N LYS A 52 18.43 6.90 6.42
CA LYS A 52 19.79 7.46 6.51
C LYS A 52 19.90 8.56 7.54
N THR A 53 18.94 9.48 7.55
CA THR A 53 18.95 10.60 8.50
C THR A 53 18.83 10.10 9.94
N ILE A 54 17.88 9.20 10.21
CA ILE A 54 17.67 8.64 11.55
C ILE A 54 18.86 7.78 11.98
N ALA A 55 19.39 6.92 11.10
CA ALA A 55 20.59 6.13 11.37
C ALA A 55 21.79 7.03 11.70
N GLY A 56 21.98 8.10 10.93
CA GLY A 56 22.99 9.12 11.19
C GLY A 56 22.82 9.78 12.56
N LEU A 57 21.59 10.13 12.97
CA LEU A 57 21.30 10.69 14.30
C LEU A 57 21.64 9.70 15.42
N ILE A 58 21.29 8.42 15.26
CA ILE A 58 21.60 7.37 16.24
C ILE A 58 23.11 7.20 16.35
N LEU A 59 23.79 6.97 15.23
CA LEU A 59 25.22 6.63 15.19
C LEU A 59 26.14 7.80 15.53
N SER A 60 25.71 9.04 15.30
CA SER A 60 26.48 10.23 15.66
C SER A 60 26.27 10.68 17.11
N SER A 61 25.29 10.10 17.82
CA SER A 61 25.05 10.44 19.22
C SER A 61 26.25 10.07 20.10
N SER A 62 26.62 10.96 21.02
CA SER A 62 27.57 10.67 22.09
C SER A 62 26.93 9.98 23.30
N ASP A 63 25.60 9.90 23.33
CA ASP A 63 24.83 9.24 24.38
C ASP A 63 24.70 7.74 24.07
N LEU A 64 25.45 6.93 24.83
CA LEU A 64 25.49 5.48 24.67
C LEU A 64 24.20 4.80 25.14
N ASP A 65 23.49 5.39 26.10
CA ASP A 65 22.21 4.86 26.57
C ASP A 65 21.17 5.04 25.47
N PHE A 66 21.13 6.22 24.84
CA PHE A 66 20.29 6.47 23.67
C PHE A 66 20.59 5.52 22.51
N GLN A 67 21.88 5.31 22.18
CA GLN A 67 22.27 4.34 21.14
C GLN A 67 21.81 2.92 21.47
N GLY A 68 22.04 2.49 22.71
CA GLY A 68 21.63 1.18 23.20
C GLY A 68 20.12 0.95 23.15
N GLU A 69 19.33 1.94 23.57
CA GLU A 69 17.87 1.92 23.48
C GLU A 69 17.40 1.86 22.02
N CYS A 70 18.01 2.64 21.13
CA CYS A 70 17.68 2.64 19.71
C CYS A 70 18.01 1.30 19.04
N PHE A 71 19.18 0.72 19.32
CA PHE A 71 19.53 -0.62 18.82
C PHE A 71 18.58 -1.68 19.37
N SER A 72 18.23 -1.61 20.65
CA SER A 72 17.26 -2.52 21.27
C SER A 72 15.88 -2.40 20.60
N LEU A 73 15.43 -1.17 20.33
CA LEU A 73 14.16 -0.91 19.64
C LEU A 73 14.17 -1.47 18.21
N LEU A 74 15.30 -1.35 17.50
CA LEU A 74 15.51 -1.89 16.16
C LEU A 74 15.78 -3.41 16.16
N GLY A 75 15.95 -4.04 17.32
CA GLY A 75 16.27 -5.47 17.43
C GLY A 75 17.71 -5.80 17.01
N LEU A 76 18.59 -4.80 17.01
CA LEU A 76 19.99 -4.92 16.63
C LEU A 76 20.85 -5.19 17.87
N GLN A 77 21.86 -6.04 17.74
CA GLN A 77 22.83 -6.26 18.81
C GLN A 77 23.73 -5.03 18.92
N SER A 78 24.00 -4.54 20.12
CA SER A 78 24.66 -3.24 20.33
C SER A 78 26.13 -3.15 19.90
N GLN A 79 26.74 -4.24 19.44
CA GLN A 79 28.16 -4.30 19.11
C GLN A 79 28.37 -4.47 17.59
N GLU A 80 29.05 -3.48 16.99
CA GLU A 80 29.50 -3.46 15.58
C GLU A 80 28.39 -3.62 14.52
N VAL A 81 27.29 -2.90 14.68
CA VAL A 81 26.29 -2.80 13.61
C VAL A 81 26.76 -1.78 12.59
N GLY A 82 27.03 -2.25 11.37
CA GLY A 82 27.36 -1.37 10.25
C GLY A 82 26.22 -0.38 9.96
N THR A 83 26.57 0.83 9.53
CA THR A 83 25.61 1.90 9.21
C THR A 83 24.52 1.41 8.25
N GLU A 84 24.88 0.66 7.21
CA GLU A 84 23.95 0.10 6.23
C GLU A 84 22.90 -0.83 6.87
N ILE A 85 23.25 -1.57 7.93
CA ILE A 85 22.33 -2.47 8.62
C ILE A 85 21.30 -1.66 9.41
N VAL A 86 21.74 -0.58 10.08
CA VAL A 86 20.85 0.32 10.81
C VAL A 86 19.90 1.02 9.84
N GLU A 87 20.43 1.53 8.73
CA GLU A 87 19.64 2.17 7.67
C GLU A 87 18.59 1.20 7.10
N SER A 88 18.99 -0.01 6.68
CA SER A 88 18.07 -1.01 6.13
C SER A 88 16.97 -1.38 7.13
N CYS A 89 17.33 -1.58 8.40
CA CYS A 89 16.35 -1.92 9.43
C CYS A 89 15.31 -0.82 9.64
N ILE A 90 15.73 0.44 9.66
CA ILE A 90 14.82 1.58 9.78
C ILE A 90 13.95 1.71 8.53
N GLU A 91 14.53 1.59 7.34
CA GLU A 91 13.80 1.66 6.07
C GLU A 91 12.72 0.58 6.00
N GLU A 92 13.07 -0.69 6.24
CA GLU A 92 12.13 -1.82 6.25
C GLU A 92 10.96 -1.58 7.21
N ARG A 93 11.24 -1.00 8.38
CA ARG A 93 10.22 -0.70 9.39
C ARG A 93 9.30 0.43 8.96
N ILE A 94 9.81 1.49 8.33
CA ILE A 94 9.01 2.57 7.76
C ILE A 94 8.12 2.02 6.63
N VAL A 95 8.70 1.26 5.70
CA VAL A 95 7.99 0.65 4.57
C VAL A 95 6.85 -0.23 5.08
N SER A 96 7.14 -1.13 6.02
CA SER A 96 6.14 -2.03 6.62
C SER A 96 4.96 -1.26 7.24
N VAL A 97 5.23 -0.18 7.97
CA VAL A 97 4.18 0.66 8.57
C VAL A 97 3.33 1.36 7.51
N ILE A 98 3.93 1.85 6.41
CA ILE A 98 3.19 2.46 5.30
C ILE A 98 2.25 1.42 4.67
N GLU A 99 2.76 0.24 4.36
CA GLU A 99 1.99 -0.83 3.74
C GLU A 99 0.84 -1.31 4.64
N MET A 100 1.07 -1.43 5.94
CA MET A 100 0.03 -1.84 6.90
C MET A 100 -1.07 -0.78 7.05
N ASN A 101 -0.74 0.51 6.96
CA ASN A 101 -1.72 1.58 7.10
C ASN A 101 -2.51 1.83 5.82
N ASP A 102 -1.91 1.67 4.64
CA ASP A 102 -2.61 1.79 3.35
C ASP A 102 -3.73 0.75 3.20
N LYS A 103 -3.55 -0.43 3.80
CA LYS A 103 -4.52 -1.55 3.77
C LYS A 103 -5.65 -1.42 4.79
N LYS A 104 -5.56 -0.51 5.77
CA LYS A 104 -6.62 -0.34 6.76
C LYS A 104 -7.83 0.33 6.07
N PRO A 105 -9.03 -0.28 6.09
CA PRO A 105 -10.21 0.39 5.60
C PRO A 105 -10.42 1.66 6.44
N ASN A 106 -10.62 2.80 5.78
CA ASN A 106 -10.77 4.16 6.31
C ASN A 106 -12.01 4.34 7.23
N ASN A 107 -12.28 3.40 8.12
CA ASN A 107 -13.53 3.33 8.86
C ASN A 107 -13.52 4.15 10.16
N SER A 108 -12.43 4.86 10.52
CA SER A 108 -12.34 5.38 11.89
C SER A 108 -11.52 6.64 12.18
N GLN A 109 -11.03 7.45 11.23
CA GLN A 109 -10.24 8.63 11.61
C GLN A 109 -10.61 9.87 10.82
N GLN A 110 -11.02 10.91 11.56
CA GLN A 110 -11.03 12.31 11.15
C GLN A 110 -9.85 12.56 10.22
N VAL A 111 -10.15 12.97 8.99
CA VAL A 111 -9.15 13.36 8.00
C VAL A 111 -8.40 14.55 8.57
N ALA A 112 -7.26 14.30 9.20
CA ALA A 112 -6.32 15.36 9.51
C ALA A 112 -5.86 15.95 8.17
N PRO A 113 -5.92 17.28 7.98
CA PRO A 113 -5.50 17.88 6.73
C PRO A 113 -4.04 17.50 6.50
N TYR A 114 -3.81 16.84 5.37
CA TYR A 114 -2.55 16.18 5.11
C TYR A 114 -1.47 17.20 4.70
N LEU A 115 -0.26 17.02 5.22
CA LEU A 115 0.86 17.94 5.02
C LEU A 115 1.35 18.06 3.55
N PHE A 116 0.94 17.13 2.67
CA PHE A 116 1.44 16.98 1.30
C PHE A 116 0.33 16.74 0.27
N GLU A 117 -0.85 17.30 0.48
CA GLU A 117 -1.95 17.19 -0.50
C GLU A 117 -1.77 18.26 -1.58
N GLU A 118 -1.10 17.89 -2.68
CA GLU A 118 -1.29 18.60 -3.95
C GLU A 118 -2.70 18.23 -4.45
N LEU A 119 -3.50 19.24 -4.82
CA LEU A 119 -4.91 19.11 -5.20
C LEU A 119 -5.09 18.22 -6.44
N GLU A 120 -5.07 16.91 -6.29
CA GLU A 120 -5.58 16.02 -7.32
C GLU A 120 -7.06 15.75 -7.07
N ASN A 121 -7.87 16.28 -7.99
CA ASN A 121 -9.32 16.15 -8.03
C ASN A 121 -9.75 14.71 -7.75
N PRO A 122 -10.70 14.47 -6.82
CA PRO A 122 -11.23 13.13 -6.64
C PRO A 122 -11.96 12.74 -7.93
N VAL A 123 -11.33 11.85 -8.71
CA VAL A 123 -12.01 11.09 -9.74
C VAL A 123 -13.11 10.33 -9.02
N ARG A 124 -14.33 10.84 -9.10
CA ARG A 124 -15.51 10.17 -8.60
C ARG A 124 -15.53 8.79 -9.26
N GLU A 125 -15.51 7.74 -8.45
CA GLU A 125 -15.89 6.41 -8.89
C GLU A 125 -17.25 6.56 -9.57
N SER A 126 -17.22 6.57 -10.90
CA SER A 126 -18.44 6.60 -11.68
C SER A 126 -19.08 5.25 -11.44
N GLU A 127 -20.10 5.22 -10.60
CA GLU A 127 -21.06 4.12 -10.57
C GLU A 127 -21.43 3.85 -12.02
N PHE A 128 -20.99 2.70 -12.55
CA PHE A 128 -21.29 2.31 -13.93
C PHE A 128 -22.80 2.15 -14.01
N GLN A 129 -23.47 3.21 -14.45
CA GLN A 129 -24.88 3.24 -14.71
C GLN A 129 -25.17 2.15 -15.74
N GLU A 130 -26.00 1.19 -15.36
CA GLU A 130 -26.49 0.12 -16.22
C GLU A 130 -27.22 0.73 -17.41
N ASN A 131 -26.49 1.04 -18.48
CA ASN A 131 -27.09 1.21 -19.78
C ASN A 131 -27.35 -0.20 -20.31
N ASP A 132 -28.61 -0.63 -20.19
CA ASP A 132 -29.18 -1.74 -20.94
C ASP A 132 -28.91 -1.50 -22.44
N PHE A 133 -27.86 -2.15 -22.95
CA PHE A 133 -27.65 -2.29 -24.38
C PHE A 133 -28.77 -3.18 -24.92
N SER A 134 -29.87 -2.55 -25.32
CA SER A 134 -30.84 -3.17 -26.21
C SER A 134 -30.14 -3.49 -27.53
N PRO A 135 -30.14 -4.76 -27.99
CA PRO A 135 -29.58 -5.09 -29.29
C PRO A 135 -30.35 -4.33 -30.36
N LEU A 136 -29.65 -3.56 -31.19
CA LEU A 136 -30.22 -3.01 -32.42
C LEU A 136 -30.56 -4.21 -33.32
N ASP A 137 -31.85 -4.43 -33.53
CA ASP A 137 -32.35 -5.30 -34.59
C ASP A 137 -32.02 -4.63 -35.93
N PHE A 138 -31.14 -5.27 -36.71
CA PHE A 138 -30.99 -5.08 -38.15
C PHE A 138 -31.13 -6.44 -38.84
#